data_AF-A0A1Y5S1Q6-F1
#
_entry.id   AF-A0A1Y5S1Q6-F1
#
_cell.length_a   1.000
_cell.length_b   1.000
_cell.length_c   1.000
_cell.angle_alpha   90.00
_cell.angle_beta   90.00
_cell.angle_gamma   90.00
#
_symmetry.space_group_name_H-M   'P 1'
#
loop_
_entity.id
_entity.type
_entity.pdbx_description
1 polymer ?
#
loop_
_entity_poly.entity_id
_entity_poly.type
_entity_poly.pdbx_seq_one_letter_code
_entity_poly.pdbx_strand_id
1 'polypeptide(L)'
;MQNNPYILLLGLAAALWLGAQSWRRRKLRRAMQALPTRLQRQLGPEPEYAPPATAPHSPELEAFARLHRRTAQIQTGLRGLAAIWLLFVIFLVLRKQFP
;
A
#
# COMPACT_ATOMS: atom_id res chain seq x y z
N MET A 1 6.57 31.96 2.54
CA MET A 1 5.83 30.77 3.03
C MET A 1 6.74 30.02 3.99
N GLN A 2 6.44 30.10 5.28
CA GLN A 2 7.36 29.80 6.37
C GLN A 2 7.61 28.28 6.47
N ASN A 3 8.88 27.87 6.50
CA ASN A 3 9.33 26.48 6.71
C ASN A 3 8.87 25.97 8.09
N ASN A 4 7.60 25.60 8.20
CA ASN A 4 7.10 24.95 9.41
C ASN A 4 7.50 23.47 9.35
N PRO A 5 8.46 23.01 10.18
CA PRO A 5 8.95 21.62 10.13
C PRO A 5 7.84 20.59 10.36
N TYR A 6 6.74 20.96 11.02
CA TYR A 6 5.57 20.09 11.19
C TYR A 6 4.85 19.78 9.88
N ILE A 7 4.86 20.70 8.91
CA ILE A 7 4.27 20.46 7.58
C ILE A 7 5.09 19.42 6.81
N LEU A 8 6.43 19.44 6.95
CA LEU A 8 7.30 18.42 6.36
C LEU A 8 7.08 17.05 7.00
N LEU A 9 6.91 17.01 8.33
CA LEU A 9 6.64 15.77 9.08
C LEU A 9 5.28 15.15 8.72
N LEU A 10 4.23 15.98 8.61
CA LEU A 10 2.90 15.57 8.12
C LEU A 10 2.95 15.15 6.64
N GLY A 11 3.68 15.91 5.82
CA GLY A 11 3.89 15.61 4.42
C GLY A 11 4.57 14.26 4.21
N LEU A 12 5.52 13.90 5.07
CA LEU A 12 6.17 12.59 5.03
C LEU A 12 5.20 11.44 5.37
N ALA A 13 4.34 11.63 6.37
CA ALA A 13 3.30 10.64 6.70
C ALA A 13 2.33 10.44 5.52
N ALA A 14 1.86 11.54 4.93
CA ALA A 14 1.00 11.51 3.75
C ALA A 14 1.69 10.87 2.54
N ALA A 15 2.98 11.18 2.32
CA ALA A 15 3.79 10.59 1.25
C ALA A 15 4.01 9.09 1.44
N LEU A 16 4.24 8.62 2.67
CA LEU A 16 4.34 7.20 2.98
C LEU A 16 3.02 6.48 2.68
N TRP A 17 1.90 7.07 3.07
CA TRP A 17 0.58 6.48 2.85
C TRP A 17 0.21 6.41 1.35
N LEU A 18 0.31 7.56 0.67
CA LEU A 18 0.01 7.67 -0.76
C LEU A 18 1.01 6.89 -1.62
N GLY A 19 2.28 6.91 -1.23
CA GLY A 19 3.37 6.16 -1.87
C GLY A 19 3.15 4.65 -1.77
N ALA A 20 2.81 4.14 -0.59
CA ALA A 20 2.49 2.73 -0.38
C ALA A 20 1.31 2.28 -1.24
N GLN A 21 0.24 3.07 -1.27
CA GLN A 21 -0.96 2.78 -2.05
C GLN A 21 -0.68 2.82 -3.56
N SER A 22 0.03 3.85 -4.03
CA SER A 22 0.41 4.00 -5.44
C SER A 22 1.35 2.88 -5.90
N TRP A 23 2.29 2.49 -5.04
CA TRP A 23 3.21 1.38 -5.31
C TRP A 23 2.46 0.06 -5.45
N ARG A 24 1.56 -0.27 -4.51
CA ARG A 24 0.75 -1.50 -4.59
C ARG A 24 -0.08 -1.53 -5.87
N ARG A 25 -0.76 -0.42 -6.21
CA ARG A 25 -1.55 -0.31 -7.44
C ARG A 25 -0.71 -0.55 -8.70
N ARG A 26 0.45 0.11 -8.80
CA ARG A 26 1.35 -0.07 -9.96
C ARG A 26 1.87 -1.50 -10.05
N LYS A 27 2.21 -2.12 -8.91
CA LYS A 27 2.74 -3.48 -8.87
C LYS A 27 1.69 -4.52 -9.26
N LEU A 28 0.45 -4.38 -8.77
CA LEU A 28 -0.66 -5.25 -9.15
C LEU A 28 -1.05 -5.06 -10.62
N ARG A 29 -1.12 -3.81 -11.11
CA ARG A 29 -1.39 -3.54 -12.53
C ARG A 29 -0.35 -4.17 -13.45
N ARG A 30 0.95 -4.05 -13.14
CA ARG A 30 2.01 -4.70 -13.92
C ARG A 30 1.90 -6.22 -13.90
N ALA A 31 1.60 -6.79 -12.73
CA ALA A 31 1.43 -8.24 -12.61
C ALA A 31 0.20 -8.72 -13.41
N MET A 32 -0.92 -8.00 -13.35
CA MET A 32 -2.12 -8.27 -14.14
C MET A 32 -1.84 -8.23 -15.65
N GLN A 33 -1.11 -7.21 -16.13
CA GLN A 33 -0.74 -7.09 -17.54
C GLN A 33 0.15 -8.22 -18.03
N ALA A 34 0.90 -8.87 -17.14
CA ALA A 34 1.71 -10.03 -17.46
C ALA A 34 0.90 -11.34 -17.55
N LEU A 35 -0.36 -11.37 -17.09
CA LEU A 35 -1.22 -12.54 -17.23
C LEU A 35 -1.90 -12.60 -18.60
N PRO A 36 -2.17 -13.80 -19.15
CA PRO A 36 -3.03 -14.00 -20.30
C PRO A 36 -4.44 -13.43 -20.08
N THR A 37 -5.05 -12.89 -21.13
CA THR A 37 -6.40 -12.28 -21.11
C THR A 37 -7.48 -13.19 -20.52
N ARG A 38 -7.34 -14.52 -20.66
CA ARG A 38 -8.28 -15.50 -20.07
C ARG A 38 -8.24 -15.50 -18.54
N LEU A 39 -7.05 -15.36 -17.95
CA LEU A 39 -6.85 -15.33 -16.50
C LEU A 39 -7.17 -13.94 -15.92
N GLN A 40 -6.92 -12.87 -16.69
CA GLN A 40 -7.30 -11.51 -16.27
C GLN A 40 -8.81 -11.38 -15.99
N ARG A 41 -9.66 -12.05 -16.77
CA ARG A 41 -11.12 -12.05 -16.56
C ARG A 41 -11.57 -12.75 -15.26
N GLN A 42 -10.70 -13.55 -14.66
CA GLN A 42 -10.98 -14.23 -13.39
C GLN A 42 -10.62 -13.35 -12.18
N LEU A 43 -9.94 -12.23 -12.40
CA LEU A 43 -9.59 -11.28 -11.34
C LEU A 43 -10.79 -10.38 -11.01
N GLY A 44 -10.88 -9.96 -9.75
CA GLY A 44 -11.85 -8.98 -9.30
C GLY A 44 -11.64 -7.58 -9.90
N PRO A 45 -12.53 -6.63 -9.59
CA PRO A 45 -12.50 -5.29 -10.17
C PRO A 45 -11.22 -4.51 -9.85
N GLU A 46 -10.91 -3.54 -10.71
CA GLU A 46 -9.94 -2.50 -10.39
C GLU A 46 -10.37 -1.73 -9.12
N PRO A 47 -9.43 -1.28 -8.27
CA PRO A 47 -7.97 -1.34 -8.38
C PRO A 47 -7.31 -2.50 -7.60
N GLU A 48 -8.10 -3.34 -6.93
CA GLU A 48 -7.60 -4.35 -6.01
C GLU A 48 -7.27 -5.69 -6.68
N TYR A 49 -7.82 -5.92 -7.88
CA TYR A 49 -7.60 -7.12 -8.70
C TYR A 49 -7.57 -8.39 -7.85
N ALA A 50 -8.63 -8.60 -7.06
CA ALA A 50 -8.67 -9.71 -6.12
C ALA A 50 -8.47 -11.04 -6.87
N PRO A 51 -7.59 -11.95 -6.40
CA PRO A 51 -7.51 -13.28 -6.98
C PRO A 51 -8.86 -14.00 -6.80
N PRO A 52 -9.23 -14.93 -7.69
CA PRO A 52 -10.50 -15.63 -7.57
C PRO A 52 -10.59 -16.41 -6.25
N ALA A 53 -11.81 -16.50 -5.70
CA ALA A 53 -12.08 -17.17 -4.44
C ALA A 53 -11.87 -18.69 -4.53
N THR A 54 -12.11 -19.28 -5.70
CA THR A 54 -11.82 -20.68 -6.00
C THR A 54 -10.32 -20.87 -6.19
N ALA A 55 -9.79 -22.01 -5.74
CA ALA A 55 -8.37 -22.33 -5.78
C ALA A 55 -7.77 -21.98 -7.16
N PRO A 56 -6.60 -21.32 -7.23
CA PRO A 56 -5.98 -21.02 -8.51
C PRO A 56 -5.62 -22.33 -9.23
N HIS A 57 -6.25 -22.63 -10.36
CA HIS A 57 -5.97 -23.86 -11.13
C HIS A 57 -4.75 -23.72 -12.05
N SER A 58 -4.16 -22.51 -12.15
CA SER A 58 -3.00 -22.26 -13.01
C SER A 58 -1.80 -21.70 -12.21
N PRO A 59 -0.56 -22.09 -12.59
CA PRO A 59 0.65 -21.68 -11.88
C PRO A 59 0.88 -20.16 -11.91
N GLU A 60 0.44 -19.49 -12.97
CA GLU A 60 0.50 -18.03 -13.11
C GLU A 60 -0.43 -17.32 -12.12
N LEU A 61 -1.63 -17.87 -11.91
CA LEU A 61 -2.61 -17.31 -10.99
C LEU A 61 -2.19 -17.52 -9.54
N GLU A 62 -1.55 -18.66 -9.24
CA GLU A 62 -0.91 -18.88 -7.94
C GLU A 62 0.22 -17.86 -7.69
N ALA A 63 1.08 -17.63 -8.68
CA ALA A 63 2.15 -16.65 -8.58
C ALA A 63 1.59 -15.23 -8.32
N PHE A 64 0.52 -14.87 -9.01
CA PHE A 64 -0.21 -13.62 -8.79
C PHE A 64 -0.83 -13.55 -7.38
N ALA A 65 -1.51 -14.61 -6.92
CA ALA A 65 -2.11 -14.65 -5.59
C ALA A 65 -1.06 -14.53 -4.47
N ARG A 66 0.10 -15.19 -4.62
CA ARG A 66 1.25 -15.03 -3.71
C ARG A 66 1.74 -13.59 -3.68
N LEU A 67 1.88 -12.95 -4.84
CA LEU A 67 2.27 -11.55 -4.95
C LEU A 67 1.24 -10.61 -4.30
N HIS A 68 -0.05 -10.87 -4.51
CA HIS A 68 -1.14 -10.10 -3.93
C HIS A 68 -1.11 -10.14 -2.40
N ARG A 69 -0.97 -11.33 -1.81
CA ARG A 69 -0.82 -11.50 -0.36
C ARG A 69 0.41 -10.80 0.18
N ARG A 70 1.57 -10.97 -0.46
CA ARG A 70 2.83 -10.34 -0.03
C ARG A 70 2.76 -8.82 -0.09
N THR A 71 2.17 -8.26 -1.14
CA THR A 71 1.99 -6.80 -1.26
C THR A 71 0.96 -6.25 -0.27
N ALA A 72 -0.07 -7.01 0.08
CA ALA A 72 -1.00 -6.66 1.15
C ALA A 72 -0.29 -6.60 2.52
N GLN A 73 0.53 -7.59 2.86
CA GLN A 73 1.33 -7.60 4.09
C GLN A 73 2.28 -6.40 4.16
N ILE A 74 2.98 -6.10 3.06
CA ILE A 74 3.87 -4.95 2.98
C ILE A 74 3.09 -3.64 3.17
N GLN A 75 1.91 -3.50 2.54
CA GLN A 75 1.07 -2.32 2.74
C GLN A 75 0.62 -2.18 4.20
N THR A 76 0.22 -3.28 4.85
CA THR A 76 -0.14 -3.27 6.27
C THR A 76 1.05 -2.86 7.13
N GLY A 77 2.26 -3.36 6.82
CA GLY A 77 3.50 -2.95 7.48
C GLY A 77 3.81 -1.47 7.31
N LEU A 78 3.71 -0.93 6.08
CA LEU A 78 3.91 0.49 5.82
C LEU A 78 2.84 1.36 6.50
N ARG A 79 1.58 0.89 6.57
CA ARG A 79 0.53 1.58 7.32
C ARG A 79 0.85 1.61 8.82
N GLY A 80 1.33 0.51 9.39
CA GLY A 80 1.80 0.46 10.78
C GLY A 80 2.95 1.43 11.02
N LEU A 81 3.94 1.46 10.14
CA LEU A 81 5.07 2.39 10.23
C LEU A 81 4.61 3.85 10.12
N ALA A 82 3.70 4.16 9.18
CA ALA A 82 3.11 5.48 9.04
C ALA A 82 2.32 5.90 10.28
N ALA A 83 1.59 4.98 10.93
CA ALA A 83 0.88 5.24 12.17
C ALA A 83 1.83 5.52 13.34
N ILE A 84 2.91 4.72 13.48
CA ILE A 84 3.96 4.97 14.49
C ILE A 84 4.61 6.32 14.28
N TRP A 85 4.94 6.65 13.02
CA TRP A 85 5.49 7.96 12.67
C TRP A 85 4.53 9.10 13.03
N LEU A 86 3.24 8.96 12.71
CA LEU A 86 2.22 9.95 13.05
C LEU A 86 2.11 10.15 14.56
N LEU A 87 2.11 9.07 15.35
CA LEU A 87 2.12 9.14 16.82
C LEU A 87 3.36 9.87 17.34
N PHE A 88 4.53 9.60 16.76
CA PHE A 88 5.77 10.30 17.12
C PHE A 88 5.69 11.80 16.82
N VAL A 89 5.15 12.19 15.66
CA VAL A 89 4.95 13.60 15.31
C VAL A 89 3.95 14.27 16.25
N ILE A 90 2.84 13.60 16.59
CA ILE A 90 1.84 14.09 17.55
C ILE A 90 2.48 14.28 18.93
N PHE A 91 3.29 13.33 19.38
CA PHE A 91 4.04 13.42 20.64
C PHE A 91 5.00 14.61 20.66
N LEU A 92 5.75 14.85 19.58
CA LEU A 92 6.64 16.01 19.48
C LEU A 92 5.88 17.34 19.54
N VAL A 93 4.69 17.42 18.94
CA VAL A 93 3.83 18.60 19.01
C VAL A 93 3.32 18.82 20.44
N LEU A 94 2.78 17.78 21.08
CA LEU A 94 2.28 17.83 22.46
C LEU A 94 3.37 18.20 23.45
N ARG A 95 4.55 17.57 23.38
CA ARG A 95 5.70 17.87 24.26
C ARG A 95 6.18 19.32 24.10
N LYS A 96 6.04 19.91 22.92
CA LYS A 96 6.37 21.34 22.73
C LYS A 96 5.29 22.26 23.29
N GLN A 97 4.03 21.83 23.26
CA GLN A 97 2.89 22.62 23.70
C GLN A 97 2.72 22.62 25.23
N PHE A 98 3.18 21.56 25.89
CA PHE A 98 3.23 21.42 27.34
C PHE A 98 4.70 21.39 27.79
N PRO A 99 5.31 22.53 28.16
CA PRO A 99 6.65 22.57 28.73
C PRO A 99 6.72 21.91 30.11
#